data_AF-A0A225WEE8-F1
#
_entry.id   AF-A0A225WEE8-F1
#
_cell.length_a   1.000
_cell.length_b   1.000
_cell.length_c   1.000
_cell.angle_alpha   90.00
_cell.angle_beta   90.00
_cell.angle_gamma   90.00
#
_symmetry.space_group_name_H-M   'P 1'
#
loop_
_entity.id
_entity.type
_entity.pdbx_description
1 polymer ?
#
loop_
_entity_poly.entity_id
_entity_poly.type
_entity_poly.pdbx_seq_one_letter_code
_entity_poly.pdbx_strand_id
1 'polypeptide(L)'
;MILQSNRDCRRRIQTRYQNKKKRAFKELKDSIPLLREQVNQLQQKCDALSRKKETLWSASVAYFRIFENGMCGFTTRDLEYLREAIAPDVDTGSAVGLDGLIAHWKRLTQFFPDIHMQLNGLTRVGFDAVVGKIVTTITITEKSLLAAFPHLVDGNIQDGRRKQIAAKLMDQRIEMYGSVRFDWDTTNNRIIGLYTQTDMLSPMLQLVGSLENTVLVFSDALISPDGNLGVGAQQQ
;
A
#
# COMPACT_ATOMS: atom_id res chain seq x y z
N MET A 1 -44.69 54.40 53.63
CA MET A 1 -44.37 54.71 52.21
C MET A 1 -43.11 54.01 51.69
N ILE A 2 -42.00 53.98 52.45
CA ILE A 2 -40.71 53.38 52.02
C ILE A 2 -40.77 51.85 51.80
N LEU A 3 -41.53 51.11 52.61
CA LEU A 3 -41.64 49.64 52.51
C LEU A 3 -42.41 49.16 51.26
N GLN A 4 -43.41 49.92 50.79
CA GLN A 4 -44.11 49.62 49.53
C GLN A 4 -43.21 49.89 48.31
N SER A 5 -42.50 51.03 48.31
CA SER A 5 -41.54 51.37 47.26
C SER A 5 -40.40 50.33 47.11
N ASN A 6 -39.89 49.81 48.23
CA ASN A 6 -38.87 48.75 48.21
C ASN A 6 -39.40 47.40 47.67
N ARG A 7 -40.65 47.05 47.96
CA ARG A 7 -41.28 45.83 47.40
C ARG A 7 -41.52 45.96 45.90
N ASP A 8 -41.93 47.14 45.43
CA ASP A 8 -42.14 47.40 44.01
C ASP A 8 -40.82 47.44 43.23
N CYS A 9 -39.74 47.97 43.83
CA CYS A 9 -38.40 47.93 43.25
C CYS A 9 -37.88 46.49 43.08
N ARG A 10 -38.02 45.65 44.12
CA ARG A 10 -37.64 44.22 44.06
C ARG A 10 -38.44 43.47 42.98
N ARG A 11 -39.74 43.71 42.86
CA ARG A 11 -40.58 43.13 41.80
C ARG A 11 -40.08 43.53 40.41
N ARG A 12 -39.80 44.82 40.17
CA ARG A 12 -39.28 45.30 38.88
C ARG A 12 -37.94 44.67 38.51
N ILE A 13 -37.02 44.53 39.47
CA ILE A 13 -35.73 43.88 39.26
C ILE A 13 -35.93 42.39 38.91
N GLN A 14 -36.81 41.70 39.64
CA GLN A 14 -37.08 40.29 39.41
C GLN A 14 -37.76 40.03 38.06
N THR A 15 -38.69 40.90 37.65
CA THR A 15 -39.29 40.85 36.31
C THR A 15 -38.26 41.10 35.22
N ARG A 16 -37.35 42.06 35.39
CA ARG A 16 -36.24 42.31 34.44
C ARG A 16 -35.32 41.10 34.33
N TYR A 17 -34.97 40.47 35.45
CA TYR A 17 -34.14 39.27 35.45
C TYR A 17 -34.83 38.09 34.73
N GLN A 18 -36.11 37.85 35.02
CA GLN A 18 -36.87 36.81 34.33
C GLN A 18 -37.01 37.08 32.83
N ASN A 19 -37.23 38.33 32.42
CA ASN A 19 -37.31 38.71 31.02
C ASN A 19 -35.97 38.55 30.29
N LYS A 20 -34.85 38.86 30.96
CA LYS A 20 -33.50 38.62 30.41
C LYS A 20 -33.23 37.13 30.22
N LYS A 21 -33.61 36.29 31.20
CA LYS A 21 -33.48 34.84 31.11
C LYS A 21 -34.36 34.23 30.01
N LYS A 22 -35.60 34.72 29.85
CA LYS A 22 -36.51 34.30 28.76
C LYS A 22 -35.98 34.69 27.37
N ARG A 23 -35.41 35.90 27.21
CA ARG A 23 -34.78 36.32 25.94
C ARG A 23 -33.57 35.46 25.60
N ALA A 24 -32.65 35.26 26.53
CA ALA A 24 -31.48 34.42 26.31
C ALA A 24 -31.87 32.97 25.96
N PHE A 25 -32.90 32.42 26.63
CA PHE A 25 -33.41 31.09 26.30
C PHE A 25 -34.05 31.04 24.90
N LYS A 26 -34.77 32.08 24.50
CA LYS A 26 -35.37 32.18 23.17
C LYS A 26 -34.29 32.29 22.08
N GLU A 27 -33.32 33.19 22.26
CA GLU A 27 -32.17 33.35 21.35
C GLU A 27 -31.39 32.03 21.18
N LEU A 28 -31.15 31.33 22.29
CA LEU A 28 -30.51 30.02 22.24
C LEU A 28 -31.36 29.01 21.46
N LYS A 29 -32.67 28.93 21.75
CA LYS A 29 -33.59 28.01 21.08
C LYS A 29 -33.69 28.29 19.58
N ASP A 30 -33.69 29.56 19.18
CA ASP A 30 -33.76 29.99 17.78
C ASP A 30 -32.43 29.75 17.05
N SER A 31 -31.29 29.73 17.76
CA SER A 31 -29.97 29.42 17.18
C SER A 31 -29.74 27.94 16.87
N ILE A 32 -30.39 27.02 17.59
CA ILE A 32 -30.25 25.57 17.39
C ILE A 32 -30.60 25.12 15.96
N PRO A 33 -31.76 25.47 15.37
CA PRO A 33 -32.09 25.06 14.00
C PRO A 33 -31.12 25.65 12.97
N LEU A 34 -30.70 26.92 13.15
CA LEU A 34 -29.74 27.57 12.26
C LEU A 34 -28.39 26.86 12.26
N LEU A 35 -27.87 26.52 13.44
CA LEU A 35 -26.61 25.79 13.58
C LEU A 35 -26.71 24.36 13.04
N ARG A 36 -27.84 23.67 13.24
CA ARG A 36 -28.07 22.34 12.66
C ARG A 36 -28.09 22.39 11.14
N GLU A 37 -28.68 23.42 10.56
CA GLU A 37 -28.69 23.61 9.11
C GLU A 37 -27.30 23.92 8.56
N GLN A 38 -26.52 24.78 9.24
CA GLN A 38 -25.12 25.02 8.88
C GLN A 38 -24.27 23.75 8.95
N VAL A 39 -24.43 22.94 10.00
CA VAL A 39 -23.75 21.64 10.13
C VAL A 39 -24.14 20.71 8.98
N ASN A 40 -25.43 20.62 8.63
CA ASN A 40 -25.89 19.78 7.52
C ASN A 40 -25.35 20.26 6.17
N GLN A 41 -25.35 21.57 5.91
CA GLN A 41 -24.77 22.15 4.70
C GLN A 41 -23.26 21.91 4.60
N LEU A 42 -22.53 22.01 5.72
CA LEU A 42 -21.11 21.69 5.78
C LEU A 42 -20.87 20.20 5.56
N GLN A 43 -21.70 19.33 6.16
CA GLN A 43 -21.63 17.89 5.97
C GLN A 43 -21.88 17.52 4.50
N GLN A 44 -22.90 18.08 3.86
CA GLN A 44 -23.17 17.86 2.43
C GLN A 44 -22.04 18.36 1.53
N LYS A 45 -21.40 19.49 1.87
CA LYS A 45 -20.21 19.96 1.15
C LYS A 45 -19.02 19.01 1.35
N CYS A 46 -18.79 18.54 2.57
CA CYS A 46 -17.77 17.53 2.87
C CYS A 46 -18.04 16.23 2.10
N ASP A 47 -19.28 15.73 2.08
CA ASP A 47 -19.68 14.51 1.38
C ASP A 47 -19.58 14.68 -0.15
N ALA A 48 -19.92 15.86 -0.68
CA ALA A 48 -19.78 16.18 -2.09
C ALA A 48 -18.31 16.27 -2.54
N LEU A 49 -17.41 16.73 -1.65
CA LEU A 49 -15.95 16.68 -1.81
C LEU A 49 -15.39 15.27 -1.56
N SER A 50 -16.07 14.47 -0.74
CA SER A 50 -15.72 13.10 -0.38
C SER A 50 -16.29 12.04 -1.33
N ARG A 51 -16.91 12.45 -2.45
CA ARG A 51 -17.02 11.59 -3.65
C ARG A 51 -15.60 11.12 -3.98
N LYS A 52 -15.31 9.87 -3.63
CA LYS A 52 -13.98 9.24 -3.60
C LYS A 52 -13.10 9.70 -4.76
N LYS A 53 -12.34 10.79 -4.56
CA LYS A 53 -11.16 11.00 -5.38
C LYS A 53 -10.16 9.97 -4.88
N GLU A 54 -9.91 8.96 -5.71
CA GLU A 54 -8.76 8.10 -5.56
C GLU A 54 -7.56 9.00 -5.24
N THR A 55 -6.94 8.77 -4.07
CA THR A 55 -5.73 9.50 -3.69
C THR A 55 -4.55 8.60 -3.94
N LEU A 56 -3.38 9.18 -4.19
CA LEU A 56 -2.14 8.43 -4.24
C LEU A 56 -1.99 7.50 -3.02
N TRP A 57 -2.31 7.99 -1.82
CA TRP A 57 -2.24 7.19 -0.59
C TRP A 57 -3.20 5.99 -0.60
N SER A 58 -4.47 6.20 -0.94
CA SER A 58 -5.46 5.12 -0.97
C SER A 58 -5.14 4.09 -2.05
N ALA A 59 -4.70 4.55 -3.24
CA ALA A 59 -4.29 3.70 -4.35
C ALA A 59 -3.07 2.84 -3.97
N SER A 60 -2.06 3.44 -3.33
CA SER A 60 -0.88 2.69 -2.86
C SER A 60 -1.23 1.65 -1.81
N VAL A 61 -2.06 1.99 -0.81
CA VAL A 61 -2.49 1.02 0.21
C VAL A 61 -3.30 -0.12 -0.41
N ALA A 62 -4.18 0.20 -1.37
CA ALA A 62 -4.96 -0.82 -2.07
C ALA A 62 -4.07 -1.73 -2.92
N TYR A 63 -3.04 -1.21 -3.59
CA TYR A 63 -2.04 -2.03 -4.30
C TYR A 63 -1.40 -3.07 -3.38
N PHE A 64 -0.92 -2.66 -2.20
CA PHE A 64 -0.31 -3.60 -1.25
C PHE A 64 -1.29 -4.65 -0.75
N ARG A 65 -2.55 -4.27 -0.48
CA ARG A 65 -3.59 -5.22 -0.09
C ARG A 65 -3.86 -6.26 -1.20
N ILE A 66 -3.93 -5.81 -2.46
CA ILE A 66 -4.23 -6.69 -3.59
C ILE A 66 -3.13 -7.74 -3.79
N PHE A 67 -1.86 -7.33 -3.64
CA PHE A 67 -0.71 -8.21 -3.85
C PHE A 67 -0.09 -8.75 -2.56
N GLU A 68 -0.78 -8.63 -1.42
CA GLU A 68 -0.29 -9.07 -0.10
C GLU A 68 0.13 -10.54 -0.12
N ASN A 69 -0.59 -11.39 -0.85
CA ASN A 69 -0.28 -12.81 -1.03
C ASN A 69 0.02 -13.15 -2.50
N GLY A 70 0.65 -12.20 -3.22
CA GLY A 70 0.88 -12.30 -4.66
C GLY A 70 -0.43 -12.36 -5.44
N MET A 71 -0.57 -13.37 -6.31
CA MET A 71 -1.79 -13.62 -7.08
C MET A 71 -2.80 -14.54 -6.36
N CYS A 72 -2.48 -15.03 -5.16
CA CYS A 72 -3.40 -15.87 -4.41
C CYS A 72 -4.63 -15.05 -3.98
N GLY A 73 -5.82 -15.44 -4.45
CA GLY A 73 -7.05 -14.71 -4.17
C GLY A 73 -7.26 -13.45 -5.03
N PHE A 74 -6.42 -13.19 -6.02
CA PHE A 74 -6.59 -12.08 -6.96
C PHE A 74 -7.88 -12.25 -7.78
N THR A 75 -8.77 -11.26 -7.73
CA THR A 75 -10.10 -11.33 -8.36
C THR A 75 -10.24 -10.42 -9.57
N THR A 76 -11.29 -10.61 -10.35
CA THR A 76 -11.68 -9.68 -11.43
C THR A 76 -11.91 -8.26 -10.91
N ARG A 77 -12.44 -8.13 -9.68
CA ARG A 77 -12.66 -6.82 -9.05
C ARG A 77 -11.34 -6.10 -8.75
N ASP A 78 -10.32 -6.84 -8.33
CA ASP A 78 -8.99 -6.26 -8.09
C ASP A 78 -8.39 -5.76 -9.40
N LEU A 79 -8.55 -6.52 -10.49
CA LEU A 79 -8.13 -6.10 -11.83
C LEU A 79 -8.87 -4.84 -12.32
N GLU A 80 -10.18 -4.77 -12.13
CA GLU A 80 -10.99 -3.59 -12.47
C GLU A 80 -10.52 -2.36 -11.69
N TYR A 81 -10.29 -2.52 -10.38
CA TYR A 81 -9.77 -1.46 -9.54
C TYR A 81 -8.37 -0.99 -10.00
N LEU A 82 -7.45 -1.92 -10.31
CA LEU A 82 -6.12 -1.55 -10.80
C LEU A 82 -6.18 -0.82 -12.15
N ARG A 83 -7.11 -1.17 -13.05
CA ARG A 83 -7.32 -0.46 -14.32
C ARG A 83 -7.83 0.97 -14.15
N GLU A 84 -8.55 1.24 -13.06
CA GLU A 84 -9.01 2.58 -12.71
C GLU A 84 -7.90 3.39 -12.04
N ALA A 85 -7.15 2.77 -11.11
CA ALA A 85 -6.16 3.43 -10.27
C ALA A 85 -4.76 3.56 -10.91
N ILE A 86 -4.41 2.71 -11.88
CA ILE A 86 -3.09 2.66 -12.51
C ILE A 86 -3.22 2.98 -14.00
N ALA A 87 -2.33 3.82 -14.51
CA ALA A 87 -2.27 4.13 -15.93
C ALA A 87 -1.96 2.86 -16.75
N PRO A 88 -2.59 2.64 -17.92
CA PRO A 88 -2.34 1.46 -18.74
C PRO A 88 -0.86 1.30 -19.12
N ASP A 89 -0.18 2.41 -19.30
CA ASP A 89 1.22 2.58 -19.68
C ASP A 89 2.14 2.92 -18.49
N VAL A 90 1.74 2.58 -17.26
CA VAL A 90 2.55 2.76 -16.05
C VAL A 90 3.99 2.31 -16.26
N ASP A 91 4.94 3.16 -15.89
CA ASP A 91 6.35 2.82 -15.89
C ASP A 91 6.67 2.02 -14.63
N THR A 92 7.15 0.78 -14.80
CA THR A 92 7.59 -0.06 -13.68
C THR A 92 9.10 -0.26 -13.61
N GLY A 93 9.85 0.45 -14.45
CA GLY A 93 11.30 0.31 -14.63
C GLY A 93 11.76 -1.01 -15.27
N SER A 94 10.93 -2.06 -15.24
CA SER A 94 11.29 -3.42 -15.70
C SER A 94 10.26 -4.05 -16.64
N ALA A 95 8.97 -3.73 -16.48
CA ALA A 95 7.88 -4.17 -17.33
C ALA A 95 7.11 -2.96 -17.90
N VAL A 96 6.49 -3.15 -19.06
CA VAL A 96 5.71 -2.09 -19.73
C VAL A 96 4.25 -2.22 -19.34
N GLY A 97 3.73 -1.22 -18.61
CA GLY A 97 2.31 -1.06 -18.35
C GLY A 97 1.69 -2.03 -17.33
N LEU A 98 0.38 -1.90 -17.14
CA LEU A 98 -0.39 -2.65 -16.14
C LEU A 98 -0.40 -4.16 -16.42
N ASP A 99 -0.50 -4.56 -17.69
CA ASP A 99 -0.49 -5.97 -18.06
C ASP A 99 0.87 -6.62 -17.74
N GLY A 100 1.97 -5.89 -17.96
CA GLY A 100 3.32 -6.32 -17.58
C GLY A 100 3.47 -6.48 -16.06
N LEU A 101 2.92 -5.56 -15.28
CA LEU A 101 2.88 -5.65 -13.81
C LEU A 101 2.10 -6.88 -13.33
N ILE A 102 0.94 -7.18 -13.92
CA ILE A 102 0.15 -8.37 -13.57
C ILE A 102 0.89 -9.65 -13.95
N ALA A 103 1.51 -9.69 -15.14
CA ALA A 103 2.32 -10.82 -15.58
C ALA A 103 3.51 -11.05 -14.63
N HIS A 104 4.13 -9.96 -14.16
CA HIS A 104 5.20 -10.02 -13.17
C HIS A 104 4.72 -10.72 -11.89
N TRP A 105 3.62 -10.25 -11.29
CA TRP A 105 3.07 -10.85 -10.07
C TRP A 105 2.66 -12.31 -10.25
N LYS A 106 2.10 -12.67 -11.42
CA LYS A 106 1.81 -14.08 -11.76
C LYS A 106 3.06 -14.93 -11.72
N ARG A 107 4.15 -14.50 -12.34
CA ARG A 107 5.40 -15.26 -12.39
C ARG A 107 6.07 -15.35 -11.02
N LEU A 108 6.11 -14.26 -10.24
CA LEU A 108 6.60 -14.30 -8.87
C LEU A 108 5.81 -15.27 -7.99
N THR A 109 4.47 -15.27 -8.11
CA THR A 109 3.62 -16.20 -7.34
C THR A 109 3.80 -17.66 -7.79
N GLN A 110 4.15 -17.90 -9.05
CA GLN A 110 4.51 -19.24 -9.52
C GLN A 110 5.84 -19.71 -8.93
N PHE A 111 6.84 -18.82 -8.85
CA PHE A 111 8.14 -19.11 -8.23
C PHE A 111 7.99 -19.35 -6.72
N PHE A 112 7.19 -18.51 -6.06
CA PHE A 112 7.02 -18.51 -4.61
C PHE A 112 5.53 -18.46 -4.26
N PRO A 113 4.84 -19.62 -4.21
CA PRO A 113 3.41 -19.68 -3.93
C PRO A 113 3.00 -19.14 -2.56
N ASP A 114 3.92 -19.12 -1.60
CA ASP A 114 3.72 -18.60 -0.24
C ASP A 114 4.20 -17.14 -0.07
N ILE A 115 4.45 -16.44 -1.18
CA ILE A 115 4.87 -15.03 -1.15
C ILE A 115 3.90 -14.20 -0.33
N HIS A 116 4.45 -13.47 0.64
CA HIS A 116 3.70 -12.57 1.50
C HIS A 116 4.39 -11.21 1.58
N MET A 117 3.75 -10.15 1.10
CA MET A 117 4.25 -8.79 1.08
C MET A 117 3.51 -7.93 2.09
N GLN A 118 4.24 -7.43 3.09
CA GLN A 118 3.71 -6.58 4.15
C GLN A 118 4.13 -5.13 3.95
N LEU A 119 3.18 -4.20 4.08
CA LEU A 119 3.45 -2.76 4.14
C LEU A 119 3.76 -2.35 5.58
N ASN A 120 5.00 -1.97 5.86
CA ASN A 120 5.44 -1.56 7.19
C ASN A 120 5.31 -0.05 7.42
N GLY A 121 5.11 0.72 6.35
CA GLY A 121 4.84 2.15 6.46
C GLY A 121 4.84 2.82 5.10
N LEU A 122 4.06 3.88 4.97
CA LEU A 122 3.97 4.70 3.75
C LEU A 122 4.44 6.11 4.09
N THR A 123 5.37 6.64 3.30
CA THR A 123 5.96 7.97 3.51
C THR A 123 5.79 8.81 2.25
N ARG A 124 5.42 10.07 2.41
CA ARG A 124 5.34 11.01 1.30
C ARG A 124 6.72 11.60 1.02
N VAL A 125 7.16 11.54 -0.25
CA VAL A 125 8.50 12.00 -0.68
C VAL A 125 8.40 13.19 -1.64
N GLY A 126 7.21 13.49 -2.16
CA GLY A 126 6.92 14.67 -2.98
C GLY A 126 5.44 15.03 -2.97
N PHE A 127 5.05 16.00 -3.80
CA PHE A 127 3.63 16.35 -3.97
C PHE A 127 2.83 15.22 -4.63
N ASP A 128 3.49 14.47 -5.50
CA ASP A 128 2.98 13.46 -6.42
C ASP A 128 3.67 12.10 -6.23
N ALA A 129 4.43 11.92 -5.15
CA ALA A 129 5.16 10.68 -4.90
C ALA A 129 5.06 10.20 -3.44
N VAL A 130 4.87 8.88 -3.29
CA VAL A 130 4.92 8.17 -1.99
C VAL A 130 5.80 6.94 -2.12
N VAL A 131 6.41 6.55 -0.99
CA VAL A 131 7.25 5.36 -0.89
C VAL A 131 6.74 4.50 0.26
N GLY A 132 6.36 3.27 -0.05
CA GLY A 132 6.00 2.25 0.92
C GLY A 132 7.21 1.40 1.27
N LYS A 133 7.53 1.25 2.55
CA LYS A 133 8.52 0.28 3.02
C LYS A 133 7.85 -1.07 3.16
N ILE A 134 8.47 -2.10 2.59
CA ILE A 134 7.91 -3.45 2.59
C ILE A 134 8.85 -4.47 3.21
N VAL A 135 8.25 -5.54 3.71
CA VAL A 135 8.91 -6.80 4.00
C VAL A 135 8.22 -7.87 3.17
N THR A 136 8.98 -8.63 2.39
CA THR A 136 8.47 -9.73 1.59
C THR A 136 9.06 -11.03 2.10
N THR A 137 8.22 -12.00 2.43
CA THR A 137 8.63 -13.32 2.89
C THR A 137 8.27 -14.37 1.85
N ILE A 138 9.19 -15.28 1.57
CA ILE A 138 9.02 -16.39 0.63
C ILE A 138 9.70 -17.64 1.17
N THR A 139 9.30 -18.82 0.69
CA THR A 139 10.02 -20.08 0.91
C THR A 139 10.59 -20.60 -0.39
N ILE A 140 11.88 -20.94 -0.40
CA ILE A 140 12.56 -21.49 -1.57
C ILE A 140 12.33 -23.01 -1.61
N THR A 141 11.27 -23.42 -2.29
CA THR A 141 10.93 -24.84 -2.46
C THR A 141 11.69 -25.47 -3.62
N GLU A 142 11.58 -26.79 -3.80
CA GLU A 142 12.08 -27.48 -4.99
C GLU A 142 11.53 -26.86 -6.30
N LYS A 143 10.24 -26.52 -6.32
CA LYS A 143 9.62 -25.85 -7.47
C LYS A 143 10.21 -24.47 -7.71
N SER A 144 10.52 -23.74 -6.63
CA SER A 144 11.16 -22.43 -6.70
C SER A 144 12.56 -22.54 -7.29
N LEU A 145 13.34 -23.56 -6.90
CA LEU A 145 14.67 -23.81 -7.48
C LEU A 145 14.57 -24.15 -8.97
N LEU A 146 13.65 -25.04 -9.36
CA LEU A 146 13.45 -25.40 -10.76
C LEU A 146 12.99 -24.21 -11.62
N ALA A 147 12.16 -23.33 -11.08
CA ALA A 147 11.56 -22.24 -11.84
C ALA A 147 12.40 -20.95 -11.83
N ALA A 148 13.03 -20.59 -10.70
CA ALA A 148 13.78 -19.34 -10.56
C ALA A 148 15.31 -19.52 -10.67
N PHE A 149 15.83 -20.70 -10.34
CA PHE A 149 17.27 -21.01 -10.34
C PHE A 149 17.60 -22.32 -11.09
N PRO A 150 17.09 -22.52 -12.31
CA PRO A 150 17.18 -23.81 -13.01
C PRO A 150 18.63 -24.28 -13.20
N HIS A 151 19.57 -23.35 -13.34
CA HIS A 151 21.00 -23.62 -13.50
C HIS A 151 21.66 -24.24 -12.26
N LEU A 152 21.03 -24.18 -11.08
CA LEU A 152 21.53 -24.84 -9.86
C LEU A 152 21.11 -26.30 -9.78
N VAL A 153 20.05 -26.69 -10.49
CA VAL A 153 19.37 -27.99 -10.36
C VAL A 153 19.33 -28.80 -11.67
N ASP A 154 19.93 -28.31 -12.75
CA ASP A 154 20.04 -29.05 -14.00
C ASP A 154 20.73 -30.42 -13.77
N GLY A 155 20.02 -31.49 -14.10
CA GLY A 155 20.45 -32.88 -13.89
C GLY A 155 21.72 -33.26 -14.64
N ASN A 156 22.12 -32.49 -15.65
CA ASN A 156 23.37 -32.69 -16.40
C ASN A 156 24.61 -32.18 -15.66
N ILE A 157 24.42 -31.47 -14.53
CA ILE A 157 25.50 -30.85 -13.77
C ILE A 157 26.14 -31.87 -12.81
N GLN A 158 27.37 -32.29 -13.13
CA GLN A 158 28.28 -32.97 -12.19
C GLN A 158 28.99 -32.01 -11.23
N ASP A 159 28.58 -30.74 -11.18
CA ASP A 159 29.13 -29.74 -10.26
C ASP A 159 28.56 -29.93 -8.85
N GLY A 160 29.34 -30.59 -7.99
CA GLY A 160 29.02 -30.78 -6.58
C GLY A 160 28.81 -29.46 -5.82
N ARG A 161 29.41 -28.36 -6.29
CA ARG A 161 29.25 -27.03 -5.67
C ARG A 161 27.83 -26.50 -5.85
N ARG A 162 27.28 -26.57 -7.06
CA ARG A 162 25.90 -26.14 -7.34
C ARG A 162 24.87 -26.96 -6.58
N LYS A 163 25.07 -28.27 -6.47
CA LYS A 163 24.23 -29.15 -5.65
C LYS A 163 24.26 -28.76 -4.16
N GLN A 164 25.42 -28.42 -3.63
CA GLN A 164 25.53 -27.92 -2.25
C GLN A 164 24.83 -26.57 -2.06
N ILE A 165 24.92 -25.66 -3.04
CA ILE A 165 24.19 -24.39 -3.02
C ILE A 165 22.67 -24.65 -3.03
N ALA A 166 22.18 -25.45 -3.96
CA ALA A 166 20.76 -25.80 -4.03
C ALA A 166 20.25 -26.43 -2.73
N ALA A 167 21.01 -27.34 -2.13
CA ALA A 167 20.68 -27.96 -0.85
C ALA A 167 20.63 -26.95 0.32
N LYS A 168 21.47 -25.90 0.30
CA LYS A 168 21.43 -24.83 1.30
C LYS A 168 20.23 -23.89 1.13
N LEU A 169 19.72 -23.75 -0.09
CA LEU A 169 18.56 -22.90 -0.38
C LEU A 169 17.24 -23.64 -0.19
N MET A 170 17.22 -24.96 -0.42
CA MET A 170 16.02 -25.80 -0.32
C MET A 170 15.33 -25.64 1.05
N ASP A 171 14.02 -25.41 1.01
CA ASP A 171 13.11 -25.25 2.13
C ASP A 171 13.50 -24.11 3.09
N GLN A 172 14.35 -23.18 2.66
CA GLN A 172 14.66 -21.99 3.43
C GLN A 172 13.59 -20.93 3.25
N ARG A 173 13.12 -20.40 4.38
CA ARG A 173 12.27 -19.22 4.42
C ARG A 173 13.14 -17.98 4.57
N ILE A 174 13.00 -17.03 3.65
CA ILE A 174 13.75 -15.78 3.68
C ILE A 174 12.83 -14.57 3.81
N GLU A 175 13.31 -13.56 4.50
CA GLU A 175 12.70 -12.24 4.57
C GLU A 175 13.56 -11.24 3.79
N MET A 176 12.89 -10.45 2.95
CA MET A 176 13.52 -9.45 2.09
C MET A 176 12.94 -8.09 2.44
N TYR A 177 13.82 -7.12 2.67
CA TYR A 177 13.43 -5.74 2.94
C TYR A 177 13.44 -4.96 1.64
N GLY A 178 12.47 -4.07 1.47
CA GLY A 178 12.36 -3.31 0.24
C GLY A 178 11.53 -2.06 0.37
N SER A 179 11.30 -1.44 -0.77
CA SER A 179 10.38 -0.32 -0.91
C SER A 179 9.72 -0.31 -2.28
N VAL A 180 8.49 0.21 -2.34
CA VAL A 180 7.79 0.51 -3.59
C VAL A 180 7.49 1.99 -3.63
N ARG A 181 7.98 2.66 -4.67
CA ARG A 181 7.68 4.06 -4.97
C ARG A 181 6.52 4.13 -5.94
N PHE A 182 5.58 5.03 -5.68
CA PHE A 182 4.48 5.35 -6.57
C PHE A 182 4.56 6.82 -6.97
N ASP A 183 4.49 7.08 -8.26
CA ASP A 183 4.37 8.42 -8.84
C ASP A 183 2.95 8.62 -9.40
N TRP A 184 2.38 9.81 -9.21
CA TRP A 184 0.96 10.09 -9.37
C TRP A 184 0.68 11.20 -10.38
N ASP A 185 -0.25 10.94 -11.28
CA ASP A 185 -0.84 11.97 -12.13
C ASP A 185 -2.06 12.59 -11.44
N THR A 186 -1.91 13.83 -10.97
CA THR A 186 -3.00 14.59 -10.35
C THR A 186 -4.11 14.98 -11.32
N THR A 187 -3.85 14.98 -12.63
CA THR A 187 -4.84 15.34 -13.65
C THR A 187 -5.83 14.19 -13.84
N ASN A 188 -5.33 12.98 -14.05
CA ASN A 188 -6.16 11.81 -14.31
C ASN A 188 -6.45 10.98 -13.04
N ASN A 189 -5.84 11.31 -11.90
CA ASN A 189 -5.92 10.58 -10.63
C ASN A 189 -5.49 9.12 -10.78
N ARG A 190 -4.30 8.90 -11.34
CA ARG A 190 -3.74 7.56 -11.60
C ARG A 190 -2.27 7.46 -11.24
N ILE A 191 -1.85 6.25 -10.89
CA ILE A 191 -0.44 5.90 -10.74
C ILE A 191 0.18 5.80 -12.14
N ILE A 192 1.21 6.58 -12.39
CA ILE A 192 1.95 6.60 -13.66
C ILE A 192 3.35 5.99 -13.54
N GLY A 193 3.87 5.86 -12.32
CA GLY A 193 5.14 5.18 -12.04
C GLY A 193 5.03 4.27 -10.83
N LEU A 194 5.62 3.08 -10.90
CA LEU A 194 5.64 2.08 -9.84
C LEU A 194 7.00 1.37 -9.81
N TYR A 195 7.89 1.78 -8.91
CA TYR A 195 9.25 1.27 -8.84
C TYR A 195 9.46 0.44 -7.58
N THR A 196 9.74 -0.84 -7.77
CA THR A 196 9.99 -1.79 -6.67
C THR A 196 11.48 -2.04 -6.55
N GLN A 197 11.97 -1.96 -5.31
CA GLN A 197 13.31 -2.35 -4.94
C GLN A 197 13.23 -3.27 -3.72
N THR A 198 13.82 -4.46 -3.81
CA THR A 198 13.83 -5.45 -2.74
C THR A 198 15.26 -5.99 -2.57
N ASP A 199 15.65 -6.42 -1.38
CA ASP A 199 16.97 -7.02 -1.13
C ASP A 199 16.85 -8.55 -0.99
N MET A 200 16.98 -9.27 -2.11
CA MET A 200 17.12 -10.73 -2.10
C MET A 200 18.58 -11.15 -1.93
N LEU A 201 19.54 -10.26 -2.22
CA LEU A 201 20.97 -10.55 -2.15
C LEU A 201 21.42 -10.90 -0.72
N SER A 202 21.07 -10.06 0.25
CA SER A 202 21.49 -10.23 1.65
C SER A 202 21.05 -11.56 2.26
N PRO A 203 19.77 -11.98 2.20
CA PRO A 203 19.37 -13.28 2.75
C PRO A 203 20.01 -14.44 1.99
N MET A 204 20.16 -14.36 0.66
CA MET A 204 20.83 -15.42 -0.11
C MET A 204 22.30 -15.57 0.29
N LEU A 205 23.01 -14.46 0.48
CA LEU A 205 24.40 -14.46 0.97
C LEU A 205 24.53 -15.11 2.34
N GLN A 206 23.59 -14.83 3.26
CA GLN A 206 23.57 -15.45 4.58
C GLN A 206 23.38 -16.97 4.50
N LEU A 207 22.47 -17.44 3.63
CA LEU A 207 22.22 -18.87 3.44
C LEU A 207 23.43 -19.61 2.86
N VAL A 208 24.03 -19.09 1.79
CA VAL A 208 25.13 -19.80 1.12
C VAL A 208 26.50 -19.58 1.79
N GLY A 209 26.65 -18.50 2.57
CA GLY A 209 27.81 -18.19 3.40
C GLY A 209 29.06 -17.76 2.64
N SER A 210 28.94 -17.43 1.35
CA SER A 210 30.08 -17.03 0.51
C SER A 210 29.61 -16.17 -0.65
N LEU A 211 30.28 -15.04 -0.86
CA LEU A 211 30.00 -14.14 -1.98
C LEU A 211 30.16 -14.85 -3.33
N GLU A 212 31.15 -15.71 -3.48
CA GLU A 212 31.38 -16.48 -4.72
C GLU A 212 30.21 -17.43 -4.99
N ASN A 213 29.67 -18.07 -3.96
CA ASN A 213 28.46 -18.89 -4.09
C ASN A 213 27.23 -18.04 -4.40
N THR A 214 27.12 -16.83 -3.83
CA THR A 214 26.01 -15.92 -4.10
C THR A 214 26.02 -15.43 -5.54
N VAL A 215 27.19 -15.15 -6.12
CA VAL A 215 27.31 -14.84 -7.55
C VAL A 215 26.81 -16.01 -8.40
N LEU A 216 27.14 -17.25 -8.03
CA LEU A 216 26.62 -18.45 -8.71
C LEU A 216 25.11 -18.62 -8.56
N VAL A 217 24.50 -18.19 -7.45
CA VAL A 217 23.04 -18.21 -7.28
C VAL A 217 22.37 -17.35 -8.36
N PHE A 218 22.91 -16.16 -8.64
CA PHE A 218 22.27 -15.19 -9.55
C PHE A 218 22.81 -15.19 -10.99
N SER A 219 23.82 -15.98 -11.34
CA SER A 219 24.49 -15.89 -12.65
C SER A 219 23.55 -16.12 -13.84
N ASP A 220 22.69 -17.15 -13.74
CA ASP A 220 21.74 -17.55 -14.77
C ASP A 220 20.32 -17.70 -14.19
N ALA A 221 20.06 -16.99 -13.08
CA ALA A 221 18.78 -16.99 -12.43
C ALA A 221 17.74 -16.22 -13.24
N LEU A 222 16.48 -16.67 -13.14
CA LEU A 222 15.32 -15.96 -13.69
C LEU A 222 14.79 -14.88 -12.73
N ILE A 223 15.46 -14.70 -11.60
CA ILE A 223 15.22 -13.64 -10.62
C ILE A 223 16.53 -12.91 -10.33
N SER A 224 16.49 -11.60 -10.22
CA SER A 224 17.65 -10.76 -9.96
C SER A 224 17.86 -10.53 -8.46
N PRO A 225 19.06 -10.07 -8.03
CA PRO A 225 19.36 -9.83 -6.62
C PRO A 225 18.47 -8.77 -5.94
N ASP A 226 17.86 -7.89 -6.74
CA ASP A 226 16.88 -6.90 -6.31
C ASP A 226 15.44 -7.44 -6.24
N GLY A 227 15.25 -8.75 -6.44
CA GLY A 227 13.96 -9.45 -6.32
C GLY A 227 13.03 -9.29 -7.53
N ASN A 228 13.50 -8.68 -8.61
CA ASN A 228 12.75 -8.52 -9.85
C ASN A 228 12.95 -9.73 -10.79
N LEU A 229 12.03 -9.92 -11.74
CA LEU A 229 12.18 -10.94 -12.77
C LEU A 229 13.33 -10.56 -13.72
N GLY A 230 14.25 -11.51 -13.96
CA GLY A 230 15.36 -11.33 -14.88
C GLY A 230 14.90 -11.21 -16.34
N VAL A 231 15.73 -10.67 -17.22
CA VAL A 231 15.41 -10.43 -18.65
C VAL A 231 14.97 -11.71 -19.38
N GLY A 232 15.51 -12.88 -19.01
CA GLY A 232 15.11 -14.19 -19.56
C GLY A 232 13.74 -14.70 -19.09
N ALA A 233 13.19 -14.11 -18.03
CA ALA A 233 11.90 -14.45 -17.44
C ALA A 233 10.72 -13.68 -18.07
N GLN A 234 10.95 -12.93 -19.16
CA GLN A 234 9.89 -12.22 -19.89
C GLN A 234 9.51 -12.92 -21.21
N GLN A 235 10.23 -13.98 -21.62
CA GLN A 235 10.07 -14.64 -22.92
C GLN A 235 9.60 -16.11 -22.85
N GLN A 236 9.33 -16.63 -21.64
CA GLN A 236 8.84 -18.00 -21.41
C GLN A 236 7.44 -18.00 -20.80
#